data_AF-A0AAI8SYX7-F1
#
_entry.id   AF-A0AAI8SYX7-F1
#
_cell.length_a   1.000
_cell.length_b   1.000
_cell.length_c   1.000
_cell.angle_alpha   90.00
_cell.angle_beta   90.00
_cell.angle_gamma   90.00
#
_symmetry.space_group_name_H-M   'P 1'
#
loop_
_entity.id
_entity.type
_entity.pdbx_description
1 polymer ?
#
loop_
_entity_poly.entity_id
_entity_poly.type
_entity_poly.pdbx_seq_one_letter_code
_entity_poly.pdbx_strand_id
1 'polypeptide(L)' 'MDDFYAAVVQATEEAVLNALVANDDMIGRDGNRSPALPHAKVLAALKARGAVAG' A
#
# COMPACT_ATOMS: atom_id res chain seq x y z
N MET A 1 0.63 -12.80 -25.26
CA MET A 1 1.81 -12.57 -24.40
C MET A 1 1.62 -11.30 -23.59
N ASP A 2 1.09 -10.26 -24.22
CA ASP A 2 0.71 -8.99 -23.60
C ASP A 2 -0.17 -9.15 -22.35
N ASP A 3 -1.17 -10.04 -22.36
CA ASP A 3 -2.01 -10.29 -21.18
C ASP A 3 -1.23 -10.83 -19.97
N PHE A 4 -0.23 -11.68 -20.19
CA PHE A 4 0.61 -12.18 -19.10
C PHE A 4 1.54 -11.10 -18.55
N TYR A 5 2.07 -10.22 -19.41
CA TYR A 5 2.85 -9.08 -18.96
C TYR A 5 1.99 -8.08 -18.19
N ALA A 6 0.77 -7.80 -18.66
CA ALA A 6 -0.18 -6.97 -17.94
C ALA A 6 -0.55 -7.57 -16.57
N ALA A 7 -0.76 -8.89 -16.50
CA ALA A 7 -1.03 -9.59 -15.25
C ALA A 7 0.13 -9.48 -14.26
N VAL A 8 1.38 -9.60 -14.72
CA VAL A 8 2.56 -9.43 -13.85
C VAL A 8 2.67 -8.00 -13.32
N VAL A 9 2.39 -6.99 -14.16
CA VAL A 9 2.37 -5.59 -13.71
C VAL A 9 1.34 -5.41 -12.60
N GLN A 10 0.08 -5.80 -12.84
CA GLN A 10 -0.99 -5.66 -11.85
C GLN A 10 -0.71 -6.43 -10.56
N ALA A 11 -0.23 -7.68 -10.66
CA ALA A 11 0.09 -8.49 -9.49
C ALA A 11 1.25 -7.88 -8.67
N THR A 12 2.24 -7.29 -9.32
CA THR A 12 3.39 -6.67 -8.64
C THR A 12 2.98 -5.36 -7.97
N GLU A 13 2.18 -4.53 -8.65
CA GLU A 13 1.63 -3.29 -8.08
C GLU A 13 0.81 -3.60 -6.82
N GLU A 14 -0.10 -4.57 -6.90
CA GLU A 14 -0.96 -4.95 -5.78
C GLU A 14 -0.17 -5.63 -4.64
N ALA A 15 0.86 -6.41 -4.94
CA ALA A 15 1.70 -7.04 -3.91
C ALA A 15 2.43 -6.01 -3.05
N VAL A 16 2.95 -4.94 -3.66
CA VAL A 16 3.60 -3.85 -2.92
C VAL A 16 2.57 -3.10 -2.07
N LEU A 17 1.39 -2.79 -2.62
CA LEU A 17 0.32 -2.14 -1.87
C LEU A 17 -0.15 -2.99 -0.69
N ASN A 18 -0.34 -4.30 -0.90
CA ASN A 18 -0.72 -5.24 0.15
C ASN A 18 0.31 -5.31 1.28
N ALA A 19 1.60 -5.28 0.96
CA ALA A 19 2.66 -5.27 1.97
C ALA A 19 2.59 -4.02 2.85
N LEU A 20 2.27 -2.86 2.29
CA LEU A 20 2.10 -1.61 3.03
C LEU A 20 0.78 -1.56 3.81
N VAL A 21 -0.31 -2.10 3.26
CA VAL A 21 -1.63 -2.06 3.92
C VAL A 21 -1.74 -3.10 5.04
N ALA A 22 -1.07 -4.24 4.92
CA ALA A 22 -1.13 -5.30 5.92
C ALA A 22 -0.14 -5.11 7.09
N ASN A 23 0.69 -4.07 7.07
CA ASN A 23 1.75 -3.91 8.07
C ASN A 23 1.20 -3.37 9.41
N ASP A 24 1.78 -3.85 10.51
CA ASP A 24 1.53 -3.34 11.85
C ASP A 24 2.68 -2.45 12.35
N ASP A 25 2.41 -1.68 13.41
CA ASP A 25 3.43 -0.95 14.15
C ASP A 25 4.49 -1.93 14.69
N MET A 26 5.77 -1.69 14.36
CA MET A 26 6.89 -2.53 14.76
C MET A 26 8.04 -1.71 15.35
N ILE A 27 8.66 -2.22 16.40
CA ILE A 27 10.00 -1.83 16.84
C ILE A 27 10.97 -2.93 16.42
N GLY A 28 11.86 -2.60 15.49
CA GLY A 28 12.90 -3.48 14.99
C GLY A 28 14.17 -3.43 15.82
N ARG A 29 15.22 -4.05 15.28
CA ARG A 29 16.56 -4.04 15.86
C ARG A 29 17.04 -2.61 16.12
N ASP A 30 17.77 -2.45 17.23
CA ASP A 30 18.34 -1.18 17.69
C ASP A 30 17.28 -0.08 17.98
N GLY A 31 16.02 -0.47 18.23
CA GLY A 31 14.94 0.47 18.52
C GLY A 31 14.36 1.17 17.29
N ASN A 32 14.70 0.72 16.08
CA ASN A 32 14.19 1.29 14.84
C ASN A 32 12.69 1.10 14.72
N ARG A 33 11.92 2.20 14.71
CA ARG A 33 10.47 2.15 14.59
C ARG A 33 10.01 2.15 13.14
N SER A 34 9.16 1.18 12.78
CA SER A 34 8.42 1.13 11.52
C SER A 34 6.93 1.18 11.83
N PRO A 35 6.23 2.31 11.59
CA PRO A 35 4.81 2.41 11.85
C PRO A 35 3.97 1.67 10.80
N ALA A 36 2.77 1.24 11.19
CA ALA A 36 1.68 0.87 10.30
C ALA A 36 1.33 2.01 9.35
N LEU A 37 0.93 1.67 8.13
CA LEU A 37 0.40 2.66 7.20
C LEU A 37 -0.86 3.31 7.80
N PRO A 38 -0.94 4.65 7.88
CA PRO A 38 -2.11 5.30 8.47
C PRO A 38 -3.30 5.31 7.50
N HIS A 39 -4.07 4.22 7.45
CA HIS A 39 -5.13 3.98 6.47
C HIS A 39 -6.13 5.14 6.34
N ALA A 40 -6.57 5.71 7.45
CA ALA A 40 -7.50 6.85 7.43
C ALA A 40 -6.91 8.09 6.73
N LYS A 41 -5.61 8.36 6.91
CA LYS A 41 -4.93 9.48 6.25
C LYS A 41 -4.73 9.22 4.76
N VAL A 42 -4.39 7.98 4.40
CA VAL A 42 -4.26 7.56 3.00
C VAL A 42 -5.61 7.72 2.29
N LEU A 43 -6.69 7.20 2.88
CA LEU A 43 -8.04 7.32 2.32
C LEU A 43 -8.46 8.79 2.17
N ALA A 44 -8.19 9.63 3.17
CA ALA A 44 -8.47 11.07 3.08
C ALA A 44 -7.69 11.74 1.92
N ALA A 45 -6.41 11.40 1.74
CA ALA A 45 -5.59 11.91 0.65
C ALA A 45 -6.10 11.45 -0.73
N LEU A 46 -6.52 10.18 -0.85
CA LEU A 46 -7.09 9.65 -2.08
C LEU A 46 -8.43 10.31 -2.42
N LYS A 47 -9.30 10.52 -1.42
CA LYS A 47 -10.56 11.26 -1.58
C LYS A 47 -10.32 12.71 -2.02
N ALA A 48 -9.36 13.40 -1.41
CA ALA A 48 -9.00 14.77 -1.80
C ALA A 48 -8.50 14.87 -3.26
N ARG A 49 -7.89 13.80 -3.79
CA ARG A 49 -7.49 13.70 -5.20
C ARG A 49 -8.59 13.21 -6.15
N GLY A 50 -9.76 12.82 -5.63
CA GLY A 50 -10.81 12.18 -6.43
C GLY A 50 -10.44 10.79 -6.97
N ALA A 51 -9.44 10.14 -6.36
CA ALA A 51 -8.93 8.84 -6.80
C ALA A 51 -9.78 7.64 -6.31
N VAL A 52 -10.69 7.88 -5.36
CA VAL A 52 -11.63 6.89 -4.84
C VAL A 52 -13.01 7.54 -4.73
N ALA A 53 -14.06 6.77 -5.03
CA ALA A 53 -15.43 7.21 -4.82
C ALA A 53 -15.72 7.36 -3.31
N GLY A 54 -16.62 8.29 -2.99
CA GLY A 54 -17.07 8.58 -1.63
C GLY A 54 -17.89 7.45 -1.03
#